data_AF-A0A8T4L394-F1
#
_entry.id   AF-A0A8T4L394-F1
#
_cell.length_a   1.000
_cell.length_b   1.000
_cell.length_c   1.000
_cell.angle_alpha   90.00
_cell.angle_beta   90.00
_cell.angle_gamma   90.00
#
_symmetry.space_group_name_H-M   'P 1'
#
loop_
_entity.id
_entity.type
_entity.pdbx_description
1 polymer ?
#
loop_
_entity_poly.entity_id
_entity_poly.type
_entity_poly.pdbx_seq_one_letter_code
_entity_poly.pdbx_strand_id
1 'polypeptide(L)'
;MKSKAMLILLLIASLAVAQALDFGIKDFTYELNEPRQEIELTVTVQNNAAQQRFFKITVDSELGSQTKNLANVDQKSERNFRFVFNIANRDIRVLNFVASVEYNGQVDVRNIGLSFEPMEDAQDGNGEFPKLSENLFVYLMGILIFLIFLIMYLPSIINRTPFVGKKQLKDFLKEEDVDRFMR
;
A
#
# COMPACT_ATOMS: atom_id res chain seq x y z
N MET A 1 6.11 61.96 -13.94
CA MET A 1 6.55 60.69 -13.33
C MET A 1 5.67 60.40 -12.13
N LYS A 2 4.82 59.37 -12.17
CA LYS A 2 4.20 58.79 -10.97
C LYS A 2 3.57 57.44 -11.32
N SER A 3 3.81 56.50 -10.42
CA SER A 3 3.18 55.18 -10.26
C SER A 3 3.61 54.04 -11.20
N LYS A 4 4.76 53.45 -10.87
CA LYS A 4 4.96 52.00 -11.00
C LYS A 4 5.52 51.49 -9.68
N ALA A 5 4.63 51.05 -8.79
CA ALA A 5 4.96 50.05 -7.81
C ALA A 5 3.69 49.36 -7.33
N MET A 6 3.84 48.04 -7.17
CA MET A 6 3.16 47.23 -6.16
C MET A 6 2.03 46.32 -6.68
N LEU A 7 2.47 45.18 -7.23
CA LEU A 7 1.70 43.93 -7.23
C LEU A 7 2.67 42.74 -7.13
N ILE A 8 3.47 42.71 -6.06
CA ILE A 8 4.26 41.53 -5.65
C ILE A 8 4.04 41.36 -4.14
N LEU A 9 2.86 40.88 -3.77
CA LEU A 9 2.66 40.40 -2.39
C LEU A 9 1.73 39.18 -2.30
N LEU A 10 1.44 38.52 -3.44
CA LEU A 10 0.60 37.33 -3.46
C LEU A 10 1.31 36.05 -3.91
N LEU A 11 2.61 36.08 -4.25
CA LEU A 11 3.31 34.91 -4.79
C LEU A 11 4.13 34.10 -3.78
N ILE A 12 4.31 34.59 -2.54
CA ILE A 12 5.18 33.94 -1.53
C ILE A 12 4.37 33.12 -0.50
N ALA A 13 3.07 33.39 -0.36
CA ALA A 13 2.23 32.69 0.62
C ALA A 13 1.77 31.29 0.18
N SER A 14 1.76 30.99 -1.11
CA SER A 14 1.28 29.71 -1.65
C SER A 14 2.37 28.64 -1.82
N LEU A 15 3.66 29.00 -1.72
CA LEU A 15 4.77 28.05 -1.88
C LEU A 15 5.16 27.32 -0.58
N ALA A 16 4.49 27.62 0.53
CA ALA A 16 4.86 27.16 1.88
C ALA A 16 3.94 26.05 2.43
N VAL A 17 3.35 25.20 1.59
CA VAL A 17 2.40 24.13 2.02
C VAL A 17 2.82 22.73 1.54
N ALA A 18 4.09 22.54 1.19
CA ALA A 18 4.64 21.21 0.95
C ALA A 18 6.03 21.09 1.58
N GLN A 19 6.11 21.24 2.91
CA GLN A 19 7.26 20.69 3.63
C GLN A 19 7.08 19.17 3.66
N ALA A 20 7.57 18.49 2.63
CA ALA A 20 7.85 17.07 2.76
C ALA A 20 8.82 16.92 3.93
N LEU A 21 8.48 16.09 4.93
CA LEU A 21 9.40 15.79 6.02
C LEU A 21 10.72 15.31 5.39
N ASP A 22 11.83 15.94 5.74
CA ASP A 22 13.17 15.60 5.25
C ASP A 22 13.78 14.43 6.01
N PHE A 23 12.91 13.63 6.64
CA PHE A 23 13.18 12.36 7.27
C PHE A 23 11.91 11.53 7.29
N GLY A 24 12.05 10.21 7.47
CA GLY A 24 10.89 9.34 7.65
C GLY A 24 11.25 7.87 7.55
N ILE A 25 10.23 7.03 7.67
CA ILE A 25 10.35 5.59 7.42
C ILE A 25 10.34 5.41 5.90
N LYS A 26 11.42 4.87 5.34
CA LYS A 26 11.51 4.58 3.91
C LYS A 26 10.86 3.24 3.59
N ASP A 27 11.27 2.22 4.32
CA ASP A 27 10.92 0.83 4.07
C ASP A 27 10.84 0.03 5.37
N PHE A 28 10.26 -1.16 5.31
CA PHE A 28 10.22 -2.13 6.38
C PHE A 28 10.35 -3.54 5.84
N THR A 29 11.10 -4.38 6.54
CA THR A 29 11.20 -5.81 6.25
C THR A 29 10.99 -6.60 7.54
N TYR A 30 10.65 -7.88 7.40
CA TYR A 30 10.50 -8.76 8.54
C TYR A 30 11.08 -10.14 8.24
N GLU A 31 11.51 -10.83 9.30
CA GLU A 31 11.96 -12.22 9.25
C GLU A 31 11.31 -12.97 10.41
N LEU A 32 10.79 -14.16 10.12
CA LEU A 32 10.21 -15.06 11.12
C LEU A 32 11.29 -16.05 11.57
N ASN A 33 11.63 -16.04 12.85
CA ASN A 33 12.52 -17.02 13.46
C ASN A 33 11.67 -18.10 14.15
N GLU A 34 11.24 -19.08 13.36
CA GLU A 34 10.32 -20.14 13.81
C GLU A 34 10.85 -20.94 15.01
N PRO A 35 12.13 -21.37 15.09
CA PRO A 35 12.62 -22.12 16.24
C PRO A 35 12.53 -21.35 17.56
N ARG A 36 12.58 -20.02 17.50
CA ARG A 36 12.51 -19.14 18.67
C ARG A 36 11.15 -18.50 18.88
N GLN A 37 10.22 -18.71 17.94
CA GLN A 37 8.92 -18.04 17.95
C GLN A 37 9.10 -16.52 18.10
N GLU A 38 9.92 -15.95 17.24
CA GLU A 38 10.22 -14.52 17.23
C GLU A 38 9.99 -13.94 15.84
N ILE A 39 9.47 -12.72 15.78
CA ILE A 39 9.48 -11.92 14.57
C ILE A 39 10.49 -10.78 14.72
N GLU A 40 11.42 -10.75 13.78
CA GLU A 40 12.43 -9.70 13.65
C GLU A 40 11.96 -8.69 12.62
N LEU A 41 11.57 -7.50 13.06
CA LEU A 41 11.19 -6.37 12.23
C LEU A 41 12.36 -5.43 12.02
N THR A 42 12.69 -5.16 10.76
CA THR A 42 13.69 -4.16 10.40
C THR A 42 12.99 -2.95 9.78
N VAL A 43 13.08 -1.81 10.47
CA VAL A 43 12.57 -0.51 9.99
C VAL A 43 13.73 0.28 9.40
N THR A 44 13.62 0.70 8.15
CA THR A 44 14.61 1.56 7.49
C THR A 44 14.18 3.01 7.60
N VAL A 45 14.95 3.81 8.32
CA VAL A 45 14.73 5.25 8.45
C VAL A 45 15.68 6.00 7.52
N GLN A 46 15.13 6.93 6.75
CA GLN A 46 15.88 7.82 5.88
C GLN A 46 15.98 9.21 6.51
N ASN A 47 17.18 9.79 6.42
CA ASN A 47 17.44 11.19 6.72
C ASN A 47 17.88 11.90 5.45
N ASN A 48 17.01 12.70 4.86
CA ASN A 48 17.31 13.49 3.66
C ASN A 48 17.91 14.86 4.01
N ALA A 49 17.94 15.22 5.29
CA ALA A 49 18.51 16.47 5.75
C ALA A 49 20.03 16.53 5.52
N ALA A 50 20.53 17.75 5.37
CA ALA A 50 21.97 18.04 5.28
C ALA A 50 22.67 17.99 6.65
N GLN A 51 22.01 17.47 7.68
CA GLN A 51 22.54 17.36 9.04
C GLN A 51 22.22 15.97 9.60
N GLN A 52 23.11 15.45 10.44
CA GLN A 52 22.85 14.23 11.20
C GLN A 52 21.71 14.47 12.18
N ARG A 53 20.87 13.45 12.35
CA ARG A 53 19.71 13.52 13.25
C ARG A 53 19.65 12.32 14.18
N PHE A 54 19.08 12.58 15.35
CA PHE A 54 18.83 11.58 16.37
C PHE A 54 17.34 11.27 16.36
N PHE A 55 17.00 10.12 15.82
CA PHE A 55 15.61 9.69 15.80
C PHE A 55 15.28 8.87 17.02
N LYS A 56 14.05 9.04 17.49
CA LYS A 56 13.40 8.10 18.39
C LYS A 56 12.44 7.27 17.57
N ILE A 57 12.58 5.95 17.62
CA ILE A 57 11.77 5.04 16.83
C ILE A 57 10.99 4.15 17.77
N THR A 58 9.68 4.12 17.61
CA THR A 58 8.79 3.24 18.39
C THR A 58 8.04 2.33 17.44
N VAL A 59 8.02 1.05 17.75
CA VAL A 59 7.19 0.06 17.05
C VAL A 59 6.20 -0.51 18.05
N ASP A 60 4.93 -0.24 17.82
CA ASP A 60 3.80 -0.69 18.62
C ASP A 60 3.08 -1.86 17.93
N SER A 61 2.60 -2.84 18.71
CA SER A 61 1.86 -4.01 18.19
C SER A 61 0.98 -4.65 19.26
N GLU A 62 0.16 -5.63 18.86
CA GLU A 62 -0.60 -6.47 19.80
C GLU A 62 0.29 -7.40 20.66
N LEU A 63 1.59 -7.49 20.33
CA LEU A 63 2.60 -8.23 21.07
C LEU A 63 3.35 -7.35 22.09
N GLY A 64 3.19 -6.04 22.00
CA GLY A 64 3.87 -5.06 22.85
C GLY A 64 4.46 -3.90 22.06
N SER A 65 5.04 -2.96 22.82
CA SER A 65 5.70 -1.77 22.29
C SER A 65 7.20 -1.83 22.57
N GLN A 66 8.00 -1.49 21.57
CA GLN A 66 9.44 -1.34 21.72
C GLN A 66 9.89 0.00 21.15
N THR A 67 10.60 0.77 21.98
CA THR A 67 11.24 2.01 21.55
C THR A 67 12.75 1.82 21.52
N LYS A 68 13.36 2.20 20.40
CA LYS A 68 14.81 2.36 20.28
C LYS A 68 15.13 3.85 20.14
N ASN A 69 15.73 4.39 21.20
CA ASN A 69 16.23 5.75 21.23
C ASN A 69 17.66 5.81 20.67
N LEU A 70 18.02 6.96 20.09
CA LEU A 70 19.41 7.38 19.83
C LEU A 70 20.16 6.54 18.79
N ALA A 71 19.66 6.56 17.56
CA ALA A 71 20.51 6.19 16.43
C ALA A 71 20.84 7.40 15.60
N ASN A 72 22.13 7.66 15.51
CA ASN A 72 22.74 8.58 14.58
C ASN A 72 22.41 8.12 13.15
N VAL A 73 21.55 8.84 12.46
CA VAL A 73 21.39 8.66 11.02
C VAL A 73 22.13 9.81 10.37
N ASP A 74 23.21 9.46 9.68
CA ASP A 74 24.07 10.43 9.01
C ASP A 74 23.28 11.23 7.97
N GLN A 75 23.81 12.38 7.57
CA GLN A 75 23.19 13.22 6.55
C GLN A 75 22.99 12.45 5.24
N LYS A 76 21.83 12.62 4.59
CA LYS A 76 21.49 11.97 3.31
C LYS A 76 21.72 10.45 3.32
N SER A 77 21.38 9.82 4.44
CA SER A 77 21.64 8.40 4.66
C SER A 77 20.40 7.65 5.12
N GLU A 78 20.53 6.33 5.16
CA GLU A 78 19.50 5.41 5.64
C GLU A 78 20.11 4.53 6.74
N ARG A 79 19.29 4.19 7.73
CA ARG A 79 19.71 3.30 8.81
C ARG A 79 18.61 2.30 9.13
N ASN A 80 19.03 1.06 9.35
CA ASN A 80 18.16 -0.05 9.67
C ASN A 80 18.07 -0.24 11.18
N PHE A 81 16.85 -0.45 11.65
CA PHE A 81 16.52 -0.62 13.05
C PHE A 81 15.78 -1.91 13.26
N ARG A 82 16.41 -2.80 14.01
CA ARG A 82 15.87 -4.10 14.31
C ARG A 82 15.02 -4.07 15.58
N PHE A 83 13.83 -4.66 15.56
CA PHE A 83 12.94 -4.87 16.70
C PHE A 83 12.53 -6.35 16.72
N VAL A 84 12.60 -7.00 17.89
CA VAL A 84 12.36 -8.44 17.99
C VAL A 84 11.16 -8.67 18.91
N PHE A 85 10.07 -9.20 18.38
CA PHE A 85 8.86 -9.47 19.14
C PHE A 85 8.68 -10.98 19.29
N ASN A 86 8.31 -11.42 20.48
CA ASN A 86 8.05 -12.83 20.74
C ASN A 86 6.58 -13.16 20.39
N ILE A 87 6.37 -14.26 19.67
CA ILE A 87 5.06 -14.75 19.22
C ILE A 87 4.64 -16.04 19.96
N ALA A 88 5.23 -16.32 21.13
CA ALA A 88 4.98 -17.53 21.89
C ALA A 88 3.47 -17.71 22.16
N ASN A 89 2.94 -18.81 21.66
CA ASN A 89 1.56 -19.28 21.86
C ASN A 89 0.44 -18.35 21.36
N ARG A 90 0.44 -17.97 20.08
CA ARG A 90 -0.78 -17.45 19.49
C ARG A 90 -0.98 -17.99 18.06
N ASP A 91 -2.19 -18.47 17.79
CA ASP A 91 -2.77 -18.68 16.45
C ASP A 91 -2.93 -17.32 15.73
N ILE A 92 -1.81 -16.61 15.51
CA ILE A 92 -1.86 -15.25 14.97
C ILE A 92 -1.90 -15.35 13.46
N ARG A 93 -3.09 -15.13 12.91
CA ARG A 93 -3.28 -15.02 11.46
C ARG A 93 -2.80 -13.68 10.92
N VAL A 94 -2.94 -12.62 11.73
CA VAL A 94 -2.60 -11.24 11.35
C VAL A 94 -1.97 -10.52 12.54
N LEU A 95 -0.81 -9.89 12.34
CA LEU A 95 -0.19 -8.94 13.26
C LEU A 95 -0.16 -7.55 12.64
N ASN A 96 -0.50 -6.53 13.41
CA ASN A 96 -0.35 -5.15 12.97
C ASN A 96 0.73 -4.48 13.79
N PHE A 97 1.70 -3.90 13.09
CA PHE A 97 2.74 -3.08 13.66
C PHE A 97 2.52 -1.63 13.24
N VAL A 98 2.74 -0.70 14.16
CA VAL A 98 2.75 0.73 13.89
C VAL A 98 4.16 1.22 14.21
N ALA A 99 4.91 1.55 13.18
CA ALA A 99 6.23 2.15 13.34
C ALA A 99 6.10 3.67 13.30
N SER A 100 6.69 4.35 14.27
CA SER A 100 6.77 5.81 14.32
C SER A 100 8.21 6.26 14.49
N VAL A 101 8.57 7.34 13.80
CA VAL A 101 9.88 8.00 13.87
C VAL A 101 9.66 9.44 14.29
N GLU A 102 10.25 9.83 15.41
CA GLU A 102 10.12 11.16 16.01
C GLU A 102 11.47 11.91 15.96
N TYR A 103 11.43 13.18 15.54
CA TYR A 103 12.53 14.13 15.61
C TYR A 103 12.03 15.55 15.90
N ASN A 104 12.55 16.19 16.95
CA ASN A 104 12.20 17.56 17.35
C ASN A 104 10.67 17.84 17.39
N GLY A 105 9.88 16.86 17.86
CA GLY A 105 8.43 16.96 17.95
C GLY A 105 7.68 16.74 16.63
N GLN A 106 8.38 16.52 15.52
CA GLN A 106 7.81 16.04 14.26
C GLN A 106 7.82 14.52 14.25
N VAL A 107 6.73 13.90 13.76
CA VAL A 107 6.56 12.44 13.76
C VAL A 107 6.13 11.98 12.37
N ASP A 108 6.83 10.97 11.84
CA ASP A 108 6.38 10.19 10.69
C ASP A 108 5.90 8.81 11.19
N VAL A 109 4.77 8.32 10.67
CA VAL A 109 4.12 7.09 11.13
C VAL A 109 3.77 6.21 9.94
N ARG A 110 4.07 4.91 10.04
CA ARG A 110 3.66 3.90 9.07
C ARG A 110 3.05 2.68 9.74
N ASN A 111 1.90 2.26 9.21
CA ASN A 111 1.22 1.03 9.59
C ASN A 111 1.73 -0.13 8.72
N ILE A 112 1.96 -1.27 9.35
CA ILE A 112 2.53 -2.48 8.76
C ILE A 112 1.65 -3.65 9.18
N GLY A 113 0.83 -4.17 8.25
CA GLY A 113 0.06 -5.38 8.48
C GLY A 113 0.82 -6.60 7.97
N LEU A 114 1.04 -7.59 8.82
CA LEU A 114 1.64 -8.87 8.47
C LEU A 114 0.57 -9.96 8.57
N SER A 115 0.31 -10.66 7.47
CA SER A 115 -0.54 -11.84 7.46
C SER A 115 0.35 -13.07 7.44
N PHE A 116 0.10 -14.02 8.34
CA PHE A 116 0.75 -15.33 8.33
C PHE A 116 -0.21 -16.30 7.67
N GLU A 117 0.27 -17.03 6.66
CA GLU A 117 -0.43 -18.24 6.23
C GLU A 117 -0.31 -19.26 7.35
N PRO A 118 -1.41 -19.93 7.77
CA PRO A 118 -1.28 -21.03 8.71
C PRO A 118 -0.32 -22.06 8.09
N MET A 119 0.64 -22.53 8.88
CA MET A 119 1.32 -23.77 8.54
C MET A 119 0.25 -24.85 8.50
N GLU A 120 -0.26 -25.18 7.32
CA GLU A 120 -0.84 -26.50 7.13
C GLU A 120 0.25 -27.47 7.57
N ASP A 121 -0.07 -28.29 8.58
CA ASP A 121 0.84 -29.32 9.05
C ASP A 121 1.41 -30.04 7.82
N ALA A 122 2.72 -29.89 7.60
CA ALA A 122 3.46 -30.68 6.62
C ALA A 122 3.57 -32.13 7.12
N GLN A 123 2.44 -32.73 7.49
CA GLN A 123 2.23 -34.12 7.84
C GLN A 123 1.09 -34.65 6.96
N ASP A 124 1.40 -34.91 5.71
CA ASP A 124 1.67 -36.29 5.32
C ASP A 124 2.16 -36.30 3.87
N GLY A 125 3.39 -36.79 3.70
CA GLY A 125 3.99 -37.07 2.41
C GLY A 125 3.35 -38.26 1.71
N ASN A 126 2.05 -38.20 1.46
CA ASN A 126 1.41 -38.95 0.40
C ASN A 126 1.04 -37.93 -0.67
N GLY A 127 1.61 -38.04 -1.87
CA GLY A 127 1.32 -37.16 -2.99
C GLY A 127 -0.12 -37.28 -3.48
N GLU A 128 -1.11 -36.99 -2.63
CA GLU A 128 -2.43 -36.61 -3.07
C GLU A 128 -2.29 -35.22 -3.67
N PHE A 129 -2.47 -35.14 -4.98
CA PHE A 129 -2.79 -33.88 -5.65
C PHE A 129 -3.80 -33.13 -4.77
N PRO A 130 -3.58 -31.85 -4.42
CA PRO A 130 -4.58 -31.09 -3.68
C PRO A 130 -5.88 -31.22 -4.46
N LYS A 131 -6.87 -31.92 -3.87
CA LYS A 131 -8.21 -32.00 -4.43
C LYS A 131 -8.65 -30.55 -4.53
N LEU A 132 -8.65 -29.99 -5.75
CA LEU A 132 -9.28 -28.70 -6.04
C LEU A 132 -10.57 -28.69 -5.25
N SER A 133 -10.65 -27.85 -4.22
CA SER A 133 -11.78 -27.86 -3.29
C SER A 133 -13.05 -27.90 -4.13
N GLU A 134 -14.01 -28.78 -3.80
CA GLU A 134 -15.21 -28.98 -4.63
C GLU A 134 -15.87 -27.64 -5.00
N ASN A 135 -15.74 -26.66 -4.10
CA ASN A 135 -16.10 -25.26 -4.29
C ASN A 135 -15.42 -24.60 -5.50
N LEU A 136 -14.09 -24.71 -5.64
CA LEU A 136 -13.35 -24.11 -6.77
C LEU A 136 -13.74 -24.74 -8.11
N PHE A 137 -13.94 -26.07 -8.14
CA PHE A 137 -14.42 -26.74 -9.35
C PHE A 137 -15.82 -26.27 -9.75
N VAL A 138 -16.73 -26.13 -8.77
CA VAL A 138 -18.08 -25.61 -8.99
C VAL A 138 -18.06 -24.16 -9.49
N TYR A 139 -17.20 -23.30 -8.93
CA TYR A 139 -17.04 -21.92 -9.41
C TYR A 139 -16.53 -21.87 -10.85
N LEU A 140 -15.54 -22.69 -11.19
CA LEU A 140 -15.01 -22.76 -12.56
C LEU A 140 -16.05 -23.27 -13.55
N MET A 141 -16.84 -24.29 -13.18
CA MET A 141 -17.96 -24.78 -14.01
C MET A 141 -19.06 -23.71 -14.15
N GLY A 142 -19.35 -22.96 -13.09
CA GLY A 142 -20.32 -21.86 -13.12
C GLY A 142 -19.90 -20.73 -14.07
N ILE A 143 -18.64 -20.31 -14.01
CA ILE A 143 -18.07 -19.29 -14.92
C ILE A 143 -18.10 -19.80 -16.36
N LEU A 144 -17.75 -21.08 -16.59
CA LEU A 144 -17.76 -21.67 -17.93
C LEU A 144 -19.17 -21.69 -18.53
N ILE A 145 -20.18 -22.12 -17.75
CA ILE A 145 -21.58 -22.11 -18.19
C ILE A 145 -22.02 -20.67 -18.51
N PHE A 146 -21.72 -19.71 -17.62
CA PHE A 146 -22.07 -18.30 -17.85
C PHE A 146 -21.45 -17.75 -19.14
N LEU A 147 -20.19 -18.06 -19.44
CA LEU A 147 -19.53 -17.65 -20.68
C LEU A 147 -20.18 -18.26 -21.92
N ILE A 148 -20.61 -19.52 -21.86
CA ILE A 148 -21.35 -20.17 -22.95
C ILE A 148 -22.68 -19.45 -23.18
N PHE A 149 -23.43 -19.16 -22.12
CA PHE A 149 -24.67 -18.37 -22.21
C PHE A 149 -24.40 -16.98 -22.79
N LEU A 150 -23.33 -16.30 -22.35
CA LEU A 150 -22.96 -15.00 -22.89
C LEU A 150 -22.75 -15.10 -24.40
N ILE A 151 -21.91 -16.02 -24.90
CA ILE A 151 -21.61 -16.17 -26.33
C ILE A 151 -22.85 -16.57 -27.14
N MET A 152 -23.70 -17.46 -26.62
CA MET A 152 -24.91 -17.89 -27.32
C MET A 152 -25.97 -16.79 -27.41
N TYR A 153 -26.13 -15.99 -26.35
CA TYR A 153 -27.21 -15.00 -26.27
C TYR A 153 -26.79 -13.60 -26.72
N LEU A 154 -25.49 -13.25 -26.70
CA LEU A 154 -24.99 -11.93 -27.14
C LEU A 154 -25.40 -11.60 -28.59
N PRO A 155 -25.29 -12.52 -29.58
CA PRO A 155 -25.71 -12.24 -30.95
C PRO A 155 -27.22 -12.03 -31.05
N SER A 156 -28.01 -12.79 -30.27
CA SER A 156 -29.47 -12.62 -30.22
C SER A 156 -29.88 -11.29 -29.59
N ILE A 157 -29.19 -10.82 -28.55
CA ILE A 157 -29.45 -9.53 -27.93
C ILE A 157 -29.10 -8.40 -28.90
N ILE A 158 -27.89 -8.45 -29.50
CA ILE A 158 -27.44 -7.46 -30.50
C ILE A 158 -28.39 -7.36 -31.70
N ASN A 159 -28.95 -8.49 -32.16
CA ASN A 159 -29.87 -8.53 -33.29
C ASN A 159 -31.32 -8.17 -32.95
N ARG A 160 -31.74 -8.28 -31.67
CA ARG A 160 -33.11 -7.97 -31.23
C ARG A 160 -33.28 -6.57 -30.67
N THR A 161 -32.21 -5.92 -30.20
CA THR A 161 -32.27 -4.52 -29.79
C THR A 161 -32.15 -3.63 -31.03
N PRO A 162 -33.18 -2.86 -31.42
CA PRO A 162 -32.99 -1.82 -32.42
C PRO A 162 -31.96 -0.84 -31.86
N PHE A 163 -30.79 -0.74 -32.50
CA PHE A 163 -29.71 0.17 -32.13
C PHE A 163 -30.16 1.64 -32.31
N VAL A 164 -30.93 2.17 -31.34
CA VAL A 164 -31.18 3.61 -31.20
C VAL A 164 -29.85 4.35 -30.91
N GLY A 165 -28.84 3.64 -30.40
CA GLY A 165 -27.53 4.19 -30.01
C GLY A 165 -26.45 4.29 -31.10
N LYS A 166 -26.62 3.78 -32.33
CA LYS A 166 -25.56 3.94 -33.37
C LYS A 166 -25.40 5.39 -33.85
N LYS A 167 -26.48 6.19 -33.81
CA LYS A 167 -26.39 7.65 -34.05
C LYS A 167 -25.77 8.37 -32.84
N GLN A 168 -26.28 8.12 -31.62
CA GLN A 168 -25.80 8.80 -30.43
C GLN A 168 -24.33 8.52 -30.10
N LEU A 169 -23.83 7.28 -30.21
CA LEU A 169 -22.42 6.99 -29.93
C LEU A 169 -21.48 7.66 -30.94
N LYS A 170 -21.93 7.85 -32.18
CA LYS A 170 -21.17 8.54 -33.23
C LYS A 170 -21.25 10.07 -33.08
N ASP A 171 -22.35 10.59 -32.54
CA ASP A 171 -22.54 12.01 -32.23
C ASP A 171 -21.82 12.41 -30.92
N PHE A 172 -21.69 11.51 -29.95
CA PHE A 172 -20.93 11.72 -28.70
C PHE A 172 -19.40 11.70 -28.91
N LEU A 173 -18.94 11.01 -29.96
CA LEU A 173 -17.52 10.95 -30.35
C LEU A 173 -17.13 12.03 -31.36
N LYS A 174 -18.07 12.86 -31.82
CA LYS A 174 -17.78 13.99 -32.72
C LYS A 174 -17.36 15.22 -31.93
N GLU A 175 -16.05 15.35 -31.76
CA GLU A 175 -15.22 16.57 -31.96
C GLU A 175 -15.60 17.93 -31.31
N GLU A 176 -16.68 18.10 -30.55
CA GLU A 176 -17.01 19.42 -29.95
C GLU A 176 -16.75 19.51 -28.43
N ASP A 177 -16.63 18.38 -27.73
CA ASP A 177 -16.39 18.34 -26.28
C ASP A 177 -14.95 17.99 -25.88
N VAL A 178 -14.10 17.51 -26.79
CA VAL A 178 -12.69 17.21 -26.49
C VAL A 178 -11.85 18.49 -26.39
N ASP A 179 -12.11 19.48 -27.25
CA ASP A 179 -11.40 20.77 -27.23
C ASP A 179 -11.76 21.65 -26.02
N ARG A 180 -12.87 21.35 -25.34
CA ARG A 180 -13.30 22.05 -24.12
C ARG A 180 -12.66 21.47 -22.85
N PHE A 181 -12.12 20.26 -22.93
CA PHE A 181 -11.42 19.58 -21.83
C PHE A 181 -9.89 19.79 -21.88
N MET A 182 -9.35 20.16 -23.05
CA MET A 182 -7.92 20.49 -23.25
C MET A 182 -7.60 21.99 -23.02
N ARG A 183 -8.56 22.79 -22.53
CA ARG A 183 -8.32 24.15 -22.04
C ARG A 183 -8.56 24.25 -20.55
#